data_AF-A0AAX3WE55-F1
#
_entry.id   AF-A0AAX3WE55-F1
#
_cell.length_a   1.000
_cell.length_b   1.000
_cell.length_c   1.000
_cell.angle_alpha   90.00
_cell.angle_beta   90.00
_cell.angle_gamma   90.00
#
_symmetry.space_group_name_H-M   'P 1'
#
loop_
_entity.id
_entity.type
_entity.pdbx_description
1 polymer ?
#
loop_
_entity_poly.entity_id
_entity_poly.type
_entity_poly.pdbx_seq_one_letter_code
_entity_poly.pdbx_strand_id
1 'polypeptide(L)'
;MYDSIINSMSIVDPTTGNTIWGRESFRVMYSNMRRIYRDKKKEFPNTEDERIVQLSYERMFGEEHHQLPHYFRFLYNFINMIEDSPEAPKYIKLLQASISNQELIIIFYNCSVSPHGHNFRRVAEKYSLFENMSPRLLEHHHAQLVDDKAFGNGGYEALKRKGIPQIRGDMSVGSRRS
;
A
#
# COMPACT_ATOMS: atom_id res chain seq x y z
N MET A 1 18.35 5.45 -5.46
CA MET A 1 18.02 4.06 -5.84
C MET A 1 16.52 3.79 -5.73
N TYR A 2 15.89 3.97 -4.55
CA TYR A 2 14.44 3.81 -4.36
C TYR A 2 13.60 4.60 -5.40
N ASP A 3 13.84 5.90 -5.52
CA ASP A 3 13.10 6.74 -6.48
C ASP A 3 13.30 6.32 -7.94
N SER A 4 14.44 5.72 -8.29
CA SER A 4 14.67 5.23 -9.65
C SER A 4 13.78 4.03 -9.98
N ILE A 5 13.56 3.13 -9.02
CA ILE A 5 12.67 1.98 -9.19
C ILE A 5 11.25 2.48 -9.34
N ILE A 6 10.82 3.38 -8.46
CA ILE A 6 9.49 3.97 -8.51
C ILE A 6 9.25 4.72 -9.82
N ASN A 7 10.18 5.58 -10.25
CA ASN A 7 10.03 6.35 -11.48
C ASN A 7 10.06 5.47 -12.74
N SER A 8 10.64 4.28 -12.66
CA SER A 8 10.55 3.29 -13.74
C SER A 8 9.21 2.57 -13.79
N MET A 9 8.41 2.62 -12.71
CA MET A 9 7.10 1.98 -12.67
C MET A 9 6.11 2.69 -13.58
N SER A 10 5.32 1.90 -14.30
CA SER A 10 4.18 2.38 -15.07
C SER A 10 3.05 1.38 -15.10
N ILE A 11 1.85 1.91 -15.36
CA ILE A 11 0.66 1.13 -15.67
C ILE A 11 -0.14 1.82 -16.77
N VAL A 12 -0.95 1.06 -17.48
CA VAL A 12 -2.00 1.63 -18.34
C VAL A 12 -3.22 1.88 -17.48
N ASP A 13 -3.70 3.13 -17.44
CA ASP A 13 -4.95 3.45 -16.76
C ASP A 13 -6.12 2.79 -17.52
N PRO A 14 -6.86 1.85 -16.90
CA PRO A 14 -7.93 1.13 -17.57
C PRO A 14 -9.15 2.01 -17.91
N THR A 15 -9.18 3.26 -17.44
CA THR A 15 -10.25 4.23 -17.73
C THR A 15 -9.89 5.11 -18.92
N THR A 16 -8.63 5.57 -19.01
CA THR A 16 -8.20 6.53 -20.02
C THR A 16 -7.33 5.92 -21.13
N GLY A 17 -6.78 4.73 -20.92
CA GLY A 17 -5.80 4.09 -21.81
C GLY A 17 -4.41 4.71 -21.75
N ASN A 18 -4.20 5.75 -20.94
CA ASN A 18 -2.92 6.44 -20.84
C ASN A 18 -1.95 5.70 -19.93
N THR A 19 -0.66 5.72 -20.29
CA THR A 19 0.39 5.22 -19.41
C THR A 19 0.66 6.22 -18.28
N ILE A 20 0.49 5.77 -17.04
CA ILE A 20 0.76 6.51 -15.82
C ILE A 20 2.07 6.01 -15.23
N TRP A 21 2.95 6.94 -14.86
CA TRP A 21 4.32 6.64 -14.39
C TRP A 21 4.52 6.99 -12.93
N GLY A 22 5.53 6.40 -12.30
CA GLY A 22 5.99 6.81 -10.98
C GLY A 22 4.99 6.50 -9.87
N ARG A 23 5.00 7.33 -8.82
CA ARG A 23 4.12 7.18 -7.65
C ARG A 23 2.63 7.25 -7.99
N GLU A 24 2.27 7.99 -9.04
CA GLU A 24 0.88 8.10 -9.47
C GLU A 24 0.30 6.77 -9.96
N SER A 25 1.15 5.84 -10.41
CA SER A 25 0.70 4.50 -10.80
C SER A 25 0.00 3.77 -9.64
N PHE A 26 0.52 3.86 -8.41
CA PHE A 26 -0.09 3.23 -7.23
C PHE A 26 -1.47 3.80 -6.90
N ARG A 27 -1.68 5.10 -7.11
CA ARG A 27 -2.99 5.74 -6.93
C ARG A 27 -4.01 5.17 -7.92
N VAL A 28 -3.60 4.97 -9.17
CA VAL A 28 -4.47 4.41 -10.21
C VAL A 28 -4.69 2.92 -10.00
N MET A 29 -3.68 2.14 -9.57
CA MET A 29 -3.84 0.75 -9.13
C MET A 29 -4.90 0.63 -8.02
N TYR A 30 -4.78 1.46 -6.98
CA TYR A 30 -5.73 1.44 -5.87
C TYR A 30 -7.15 1.84 -6.31
N SER A 31 -7.26 2.83 -7.19
CA SER A 31 -8.56 3.25 -7.76
C SER A 31 -9.19 2.14 -8.60
N ASN A 32 -8.40 1.43 -9.41
CA ASN A 32 -8.86 0.28 -10.19
C ASN A 32 -9.28 -0.88 -9.28
N MET A 33 -8.46 -1.24 -8.30
CA MET A 33 -8.78 -2.28 -7.31
C MET A 33 -10.08 -1.97 -6.58
N ARG A 34 -10.29 -0.71 -6.17
CA ARG A 34 -11.55 -0.26 -5.53
C ARG A 34 -12.76 -0.43 -6.44
N ARG A 35 -12.63 -0.12 -7.72
CA ARG A 35 -13.70 -0.34 -8.72
C ARG A 35 -14.03 -1.83 -8.83
N ILE A 36 -13.01 -2.67 -9.06
CA ILE A 36 -13.16 -4.12 -9.18
C ILE A 36 -13.82 -4.71 -7.93
N TYR A 37 -13.37 -4.30 -6.74
CA TYR A 37 -13.91 -4.74 -5.47
C TYR A 37 -15.39 -4.41 -5.31
N ARG A 38 -15.80 -3.17 -5.59
CA ARG A 38 -17.20 -2.76 -5.53
C ARG A 38 -18.06 -3.55 -6.51
N ASP A 39 -17.57 -3.78 -7.71
CA ASP A 39 -18.31 -4.48 -8.76
C ASP A 39 -18.47 -5.97 -8.39
N LYS A 40 -17.41 -6.61 -7.89
CA LYS A 40 -17.47 -7.98 -7.38
C LYS A 40 -18.36 -8.14 -6.15
N LYS A 41 -18.39 -7.17 -5.23
CA LYS A 41 -19.33 -7.19 -4.09
C LYS A 41 -20.79 -7.22 -4.53
N LYS A 42 -21.12 -6.52 -5.62
CA LYS A 42 -22.47 -6.52 -6.20
C LYS A 42 -22.76 -7.81 -6.96
N GLU A 43 -21.79 -8.32 -7.69
CA GLU A 43 -21.91 -9.56 -8.47
C GLU A 43 -22.05 -10.79 -7.56
N PHE A 44 -21.35 -10.80 -6.42
CA PHE A 44 -21.26 -11.93 -5.50
C PHE A 44 -21.59 -11.54 -4.04
N PRO A 45 -22.83 -11.16 -3.73
CA PRO A 45 -23.18 -10.59 -2.41
C PRO A 45 -23.07 -11.58 -1.24
N ASN A 46 -23.06 -12.90 -1.51
CA ASN A 46 -22.97 -13.95 -0.49
C ASN A 46 -21.56 -14.55 -0.36
N THR A 47 -20.56 -13.99 -1.05
CA THR A 47 -19.17 -14.45 -0.95
C THR A 47 -18.47 -13.72 0.18
N GLU A 48 -17.65 -14.46 0.93
CA GLU A 48 -16.82 -13.89 1.99
C GLU A 48 -16.00 -12.70 1.50
N ASP A 49 -15.99 -11.64 2.31
CA ASP A 49 -15.40 -10.35 1.95
C ASP A 49 -13.89 -10.49 1.66
N GLU A 50 -13.18 -11.31 2.45
CA GLU A 50 -11.77 -11.67 2.23
C GLU A 50 -11.54 -12.26 0.84
N ARG A 51 -12.44 -13.14 0.38
CA ARG A 51 -12.36 -13.73 -0.96
C ARG A 51 -12.61 -12.68 -2.05
N ILE A 52 -13.52 -11.73 -1.82
CA ILE A 52 -13.78 -10.63 -2.75
C ILE A 52 -12.57 -9.70 -2.86
N VAL A 53 -11.94 -9.32 -1.75
CA VAL A 53 -10.74 -8.46 -1.79
C VAL A 53 -9.55 -9.18 -2.41
N GLN A 54 -9.38 -10.48 -2.15
CA GLN A 54 -8.36 -11.32 -2.80
C GLN A 54 -8.56 -11.31 -4.33
N LEU A 55 -9.77 -11.62 -4.81
CA LEU A 55 -10.07 -11.62 -6.25
C LEU A 55 -9.86 -10.25 -6.91
N SER A 56 -10.17 -9.19 -6.16
CA SER A 56 -9.98 -7.81 -6.63
C SER A 56 -8.51 -7.45 -6.75
N TYR A 57 -7.71 -7.86 -5.76
CA TYR A 57 -6.27 -7.70 -5.77
C TYR A 57 -5.63 -8.49 -6.90
N GLU A 58 -5.95 -9.78 -7.04
CA GLU A 58 -5.42 -10.65 -8.10
C GLU A 58 -5.74 -10.12 -9.50
N ARG A 59 -6.97 -9.62 -9.71
CA ARG A 59 -7.35 -9.02 -10.99
C ARG A 59 -6.57 -7.75 -11.28
N MET A 60 -6.45 -6.83 -10.31
CA MET A 60 -5.64 -5.63 -10.48
C MET A 60 -4.18 -5.99 -10.75
N PHE A 61 -3.61 -6.92 -9.97
CA PHE A 61 -2.23 -7.36 -10.11
C PHE A 61 -1.93 -8.02 -11.47
N GLY A 62 -2.90 -8.74 -12.03
CA GLY A 62 -2.77 -9.45 -13.31
C GLY A 62 -2.83 -8.57 -14.57
N GLU A 63 -3.24 -7.31 -14.48
CA GLU A 63 -3.37 -6.36 -15.61
C GLU A 63 -1.99 -5.82 -16.09
N GLU A 64 -1.06 -6.71 -16.42
CA GLU A 64 0.28 -6.43 -16.96
C GLU A 64 1.21 -5.62 -16.04
N HIS A 65 1.14 -5.85 -14.72
CA HIS A 65 2.00 -5.19 -13.75
C HIS A 65 3.36 -5.89 -13.58
N HIS A 66 4.11 -6.10 -14.66
CA HIS A 66 5.41 -6.80 -14.62
C HIS A 66 6.40 -6.20 -13.62
N GLN A 67 6.30 -4.89 -13.34
CA GLN A 67 7.21 -4.15 -12.45
C GLN A 67 6.83 -4.25 -10.96
N LEU A 68 5.56 -4.48 -10.63
CA LEU A 68 5.09 -4.55 -9.25
C LEU A 68 5.71 -5.73 -8.45
N PRO A 69 5.87 -6.95 -9.02
CA PRO A 69 6.69 -7.99 -8.40
C PRO A 69 8.13 -7.56 -8.14
N HIS A 70 8.77 -6.81 -9.04
CA HIS A 70 10.14 -6.32 -8.83
C HIS A 70 10.22 -5.31 -7.69
N TYR A 71 9.24 -4.42 -7.59
CA TYR A 71 9.11 -3.48 -6.48
C TYR A 71 9.02 -4.21 -5.13
N PHE A 72 8.14 -5.21 -4.99
CA PHE A 72 8.02 -5.97 -3.74
C PHE A 72 9.27 -6.76 -3.41
N ARG A 73 9.91 -7.41 -4.41
CA ARG A 73 11.18 -8.12 -4.22
C ARG A 73 12.29 -7.18 -3.75
N PHE A 74 12.37 -5.98 -4.33
CA PHE A 74 13.34 -4.97 -3.91
C PHE A 74 13.13 -4.57 -2.44
N LEU A 75 11.89 -4.22 -2.05
CA LEU A 75 11.58 -3.85 -0.67
C LEU A 75 11.92 -4.98 0.31
N TYR A 76 11.52 -6.21 -0.01
CA TYR A 76 11.76 -7.37 0.84
C TYR A 76 13.26 -7.61 1.03
N ASN A 77 14.02 -7.63 -0.06
CA ASN A 77 15.46 -7.86 -0.02
C ASN A 77 16.20 -6.71 0.69
N PHE A 78 15.75 -5.46 0.50
CA PHE A 78 16.32 -4.33 1.22
C PHE A 78 16.13 -4.47 2.73
N ILE A 79 14.93 -4.89 3.18
CA ILE A 79 14.67 -5.09 4.61
C ILE A 79 15.49 -6.27 5.15
N ASN A 80 15.54 -7.39 4.44
CA ASN A 80 16.35 -8.55 4.87
C ASN A 80 17.84 -8.20 4.96
N MET A 81 18.35 -7.38 4.03
CA MET A 81 19.76 -6.95 4.04
C MET A 81 20.12 -6.17 5.29
N ILE A 82 19.19 -5.39 5.84
CA ILE A 82 19.42 -4.56 7.02
C ILE A 82 18.92 -5.22 8.31
N GLU A 83 18.25 -6.36 8.25
CA GLU A 83 17.55 -6.98 9.39
C GLU A 83 18.50 -7.42 10.51
N ASP A 84 19.72 -7.85 10.19
CA ASP A 84 20.72 -8.29 11.16
C ASP A 84 21.48 -7.12 11.82
N SER A 85 21.27 -5.88 11.36
CA SER A 85 21.90 -4.70 11.94
C SER A 85 21.18 -4.27 13.23
N PRO A 86 21.91 -3.89 14.29
CA PRO A 86 21.32 -3.27 15.49
C PRO A 86 20.48 -2.01 15.18
N GLU A 87 20.80 -1.34 14.09
CA GLU A 87 20.13 -0.14 13.59
C GLU A 87 18.95 -0.44 12.65
N ALA A 88 18.60 -1.72 12.40
CA ALA A 88 17.51 -2.12 11.52
C ALA A 88 16.20 -1.34 11.78
N PRO A 89 15.74 -1.16 13.04
CA PRO A 89 14.50 -0.41 13.30
C PRO A 89 14.57 1.05 12.82
N LYS A 90 15.75 1.69 12.90
CA LYS A 90 15.95 3.07 12.44
C LYS A 90 15.92 3.14 10.91
N TYR A 91 16.61 2.22 10.23
CA TYR A 91 16.64 2.19 8.76
C TYR A 91 15.27 1.85 8.18
N ILE A 92 14.51 0.96 8.82
CA ILE A 92 13.17 0.60 8.37
C ILE A 92 12.20 1.76 8.57
N LYS A 93 12.33 2.54 9.66
CA LYS A 93 11.57 3.79 9.81
C LYS A 93 11.89 4.82 8.71
N LEU A 94 13.16 4.93 8.28
CA LEU A 94 13.55 5.79 7.16
C LEU A 94 12.98 5.29 5.83
N LEU A 95 12.99 3.98 5.61
CA LEU A 95 12.34 3.35 4.45
C LEU A 95 10.83 3.63 4.45
N GLN A 96 10.15 3.39 5.58
CA GLN A 96 8.72 3.70 5.76
C GLN A 96 8.40 5.14 5.38
N ALA A 97 9.21 6.11 5.83
CA ALA A 97 9.02 7.53 5.51
C ALA A 97 9.23 7.87 4.02
N SER A 98 9.92 7.01 3.26
CA SER A 98 10.15 7.17 1.82
C SER A 98 9.02 6.55 0.96
N ILE A 99 8.22 5.67 1.55
CA ILE A 99 7.09 4.98 0.91
C ILE A 99 5.85 5.86 1.06
N SER A 100 5.19 6.19 -0.05
CA SER A 100 3.96 6.97 -0.02
C SER A 100 2.78 6.18 0.55
N ASN A 101 1.74 6.90 0.96
CA ASN A 101 0.51 6.28 1.45
C ASN A 101 -0.16 5.33 0.44
N GLN A 102 -0.11 5.64 -0.85
CA GLN A 102 -0.70 4.79 -1.89
C GLN A 102 0.12 3.49 -2.03
N GLU A 103 1.45 3.60 -1.99
CA GLU A 103 2.34 2.44 -1.97
C GLU A 103 2.07 1.56 -0.74
N LEU A 104 1.96 2.14 0.47
CA LEU A 104 1.66 1.40 1.70
C LEU A 104 0.33 0.64 1.62
N ILE A 105 -0.71 1.22 0.99
CA ILE A 105 -2.00 0.54 0.79
C ILE A 105 -1.86 -0.67 -0.17
N ILE A 106 -1.11 -0.51 -1.26
CA ILE A 106 -0.86 -1.60 -2.21
C ILE A 106 0.00 -2.71 -1.59
N ILE A 107 1.00 -2.34 -0.79
CA ILE A 107 1.81 -3.28 0.01
C ILE A 107 0.93 -4.02 1.02
N PHE A 108 0.05 -3.30 1.73
CA PHE A 108 -0.88 -3.88 2.69
C PHE A 108 -1.73 -4.98 2.05
N TYR A 109 -2.34 -4.71 0.88
CA TYR A 109 -3.12 -5.72 0.18
C TYR A 109 -2.26 -6.85 -0.39
N ASN A 110 -1.04 -6.56 -0.84
CA ASN A 110 -0.11 -7.62 -1.24
C ASN A 110 0.14 -8.60 -0.08
N CYS A 111 0.54 -8.11 1.09
CA CYS A 111 0.92 -9.00 2.19
C CYS A 111 -0.27 -9.65 2.92
N SER A 112 -1.46 -9.04 2.85
CA SER A 112 -2.66 -9.55 3.52
C SER A 112 -3.39 -10.64 2.74
N VAL A 113 -3.52 -10.49 1.41
CA VAL A 113 -4.37 -11.38 0.60
C VAL A 113 -3.64 -12.12 -0.52
N SER A 114 -2.41 -11.73 -0.88
CA SER A 114 -1.66 -12.43 -1.91
C SER A 114 -0.91 -13.64 -1.33
N PRO A 115 -1.00 -14.83 -1.96
CA PRO A 115 -0.17 -15.98 -1.60
C PRO A 115 1.34 -15.68 -1.68
N HIS A 116 1.74 -14.76 -2.56
CA HIS A 116 3.15 -14.36 -2.72
C HIS A 116 3.61 -13.31 -1.69
N GLY A 117 2.68 -12.67 -0.99
CA GLY A 117 2.96 -11.62 -0.01
C GLY A 117 3.17 -12.11 1.43
N HIS A 118 2.95 -13.40 1.71
CA HIS A 118 3.01 -13.93 3.08
C HIS A 118 4.35 -13.71 3.79
N ASN A 119 5.48 -13.83 3.07
CA ASN A 119 6.79 -13.54 3.67
C ASN A 119 6.93 -12.06 4.05
N PHE A 120 6.36 -11.18 3.22
CA PHE A 120 6.37 -9.74 3.47
C PHE A 120 5.47 -9.36 4.66
N ARG A 121 4.41 -10.13 4.93
CA ARG A 121 3.54 -9.93 6.10
C ARG A 121 4.30 -9.99 7.42
N ARG A 122 5.17 -10.98 7.60
CA ARG A 122 5.99 -11.11 8.81
C ARG A 122 6.87 -9.89 9.04
N VAL A 123 7.44 -9.36 7.96
CA VAL A 123 8.23 -8.14 7.98
C VAL A 123 7.36 -6.93 8.36
N ALA A 124 6.17 -6.82 7.77
CA ALA A 124 5.23 -5.74 8.06
C ALA A 124 4.82 -5.72 9.54
N GLU A 125 4.55 -6.89 10.12
CA GLU A 125 4.16 -7.07 11.52
C GLU A 125 5.34 -6.82 12.48
N LYS A 126 6.55 -7.31 12.16
CA LYS A 126 7.76 -7.15 12.99
C LYS A 126 8.15 -5.67 13.17
N TYR A 127 8.01 -4.87 12.11
CA TYR A 127 8.50 -3.50 12.08
C TYR A 127 7.41 -2.44 12.08
N SER A 128 6.15 -2.82 12.33
CA SER A 128 5.02 -1.89 12.34
C SER A 128 4.93 -1.06 11.05
N LEU A 129 5.10 -1.71 9.88
CA LEU A 129 5.28 -1.05 8.57
C LEU A 129 4.17 -0.07 8.23
N PHE A 130 2.97 -0.26 8.78
CA PHE A 130 1.78 0.52 8.52
C PHE A 130 1.46 1.56 9.61
N GLU A 131 2.36 1.79 10.57
CA GLU A 131 2.14 2.75 11.68
C GLU A 131 1.83 4.18 11.21
N ASN A 132 2.29 4.56 10.01
CA ASN A 132 2.10 5.89 9.43
C ASN A 132 1.27 5.88 8.15
N MET A 133 0.59 4.78 7.82
CA MET A 133 -0.22 4.70 6.60
C MET A 133 -1.53 5.49 6.72
N SER A 134 -2.09 5.89 5.59
CA SER A 134 -3.46 6.42 5.52
C SER A 134 -4.47 5.33 5.92
N PRO A 135 -5.44 5.60 6.81
CA PRO A 135 -6.45 4.61 7.21
C PRO A 135 -7.50 4.32 6.12
N ARG A 136 -7.27 4.75 4.88
CA ARG A 136 -8.20 4.62 3.74
C ARG A 136 -8.08 3.26 3.05
N LEU A 137 -8.29 2.18 3.81
CA LEU A 137 -8.50 0.85 3.25
C LEU A 137 -9.79 0.82 2.40
N LEU A 138 -9.99 -0.24 1.62
CA LEU A 138 -11.26 -0.47 0.90
C LEU A 138 -12.44 -0.58 1.88
N GLU A 139 -12.19 -1.21 3.02
CA GLU A 139 -13.08 -1.33 4.18
C GLU A 139 -12.22 -1.32 5.44
N HIS A 140 -12.73 -0.76 6.53
CA HIS A 140 -11.95 -0.65 7.77
C HIS A 140 -11.64 -2.00 8.41
N HIS A 141 -12.56 -2.98 8.34
CA HIS A 141 -12.33 -4.30 8.94
C HIS A 141 -11.25 -5.11 8.20
N HIS A 142 -10.88 -4.73 6.97
CA HIS A 142 -9.75 -5.37 6.28
C HIS A 142 -8.45 -5.27 7.08
N ALA A 143 -8.30 -4.31 8.00
CA ALA A 143 -7.15 -4.24 8.90
C ALA A 143 -6.92 -5.56 9.68
N GLN A 144 -7.97 -6.34 9.93
CA GLN A 144 -7.91 -7.65 10.61
C GLN A 144 -7.24 -8.75 9.77
N LEU A 145 -6.96 -8.50 8.48
CA LEU A 145 -6.25 -9.44 7.61
C LEU A 145 -4.76 -9.56 7.98
N VAL A 146 -4.23 -8.68 8.82
CA VAL A 146 -2.87 -8.74 9.39
C VAL A 146 -2.93 -8.62 10.92
N ASP A 147 -1.86 -9.00 11.62
CA ASP A 147 -1.78 -8.75 13.06
C ASP A 147 -1.73 -7.23 13.33
N ASP A 148 -2.44 -6.78 14.37
CA ASP A 148 -2.53 -5.36 14.75
C ASP A 148 -1.17 -4.70 14.99
N LYS A 149 -0.13 -5.49 15.34
CA LYS A 149 1.26 -5.03 15.46
C LYS A 149 1.77 -4.37 14.19
N ALA A 150 1.28 -4.76 13.01
CA ALA A 150 1.68 -4.13 11.74
C ALA A 150 1.36 -2.62 11.69
N PHE A 151 0.40 -2.15 12.50
CA PHE A 151 0.00 -0.73 12.59
C PHE A 151 0.66 0.01 13.77
N GLY A 152 1.61 -0.62 14.46
CA GLY A 152 2.32 0.00 15.59
C GLY A 152 1.51 0.01 16.88
N ASN A 153 1.92 0.88 17.81
CA ASN A 153 1.33 0.89 19.14
C ASN A 153 -0.13 1.36 19.11
N GLY A 154 -1.03 0.52 19.63
CA GLY A 154 -2.48 0.76 19.62
C GLY A 154 -3.20 0.35 18.34
N GLY A 155 -2.51 -0.32 17.41
CA GLY A 155 -3.11 -0.98 16.26
C GLY A 155 -3.80 -0.04 15.27
N TYR A 156 -4.64 -0.61 14.40
CA TYR A 156 -5.36 0.16 13.38
C TYR A 156 -6.30 1.23 13.95
N GLU A 157 -6.86 1.00 15.14
CA GLU A 157 -7.72 1.98 15.83
C GLU A 157 -6.95 3.23 16.27
N ALA A 158 -5.69 3.11 16.69
CA ALA A 158 -4.85 4.27 16.97
C ALA A 158 -4.51 5.01 15.67
N LEU A 159 -4.24 4.29 14.59
CA LEU A 159 -3.96 4.87 13.27
C LEU A 159 -5.15 5.73 12.77
N LYS A 160 -6.38 5.22 12.87
CA LYS A 160 -7.59 5.97 12.51
C LYS A 160 -7.73 7.27 13.31
N ARG A 161 -7.44 7.22 14.62
CA ARG A 161 -7.54 8.38 15.52
C ARG A 161 -6.51 9.47 15.23
N LYS A 162 -5.29 9.09 14.79
CA LYS A 162 -4.24 10.04 14.40
C LYS A 162 -4.65 10.88 13.17
N GLY A 163 -5.62 10.43 12.37
CA GLY A 163 -5.96 11.04 11.09
C GLY A 163 -4.83 10.89 10.08
N ILE A 164 -4.98 11.48 8.88
CA ILE A 164 -3.85 11.58 7.94
C ILE A 164 -2.75 12.37 8.65
N PRO A 165 -1.48 11.88 8.73
CA PRO A 165 -0.38 12.69 9.22
C PRO A 165 -0.37 13.99 8.42
N GLN A 166 -0.75 15.10 9.07
CA GLN A 166 -0.55 16.42 8.51
C GLN A 166 0.96 16.61 8.50
N ILE A 167 1.60 16.33 7.36
CA ILE A 167 2.95 16.80 7.11
C ILE A 167 2.83 18.33 7.19
N ARG A 168 3.34 18.91 8.28
CA ARG A 168 3.47 20.37 8.41
C ARG A 168 4.31 20.85 7.23
N GLY A 169 3.66 21.38 6.21
CA GLY A 169 4.33 21.94 5.05
C GLY A 169 3.67 21.58 3.73
N ASP A 170 2.40 21.90 3.56
CA ASP A 170 1.95 22.37 2.25
C ASP A 170 1.26 23.72 2.46
N MET A 171 2.00 24.75 2.04
CA MET A 171 1.58 26.13 2.11
C MET A 171 0.31 26.31 1.30
N SER A 172 -0.61 27.09 1.88
CA SER A 172 -1.65 27.82 1.19
C SER A 172 -1.17 28.30 -0.18
N VAL A 173 -1.63 27.64 -1.25
CA VAL A 173 -1.57 28.20 -2.58
C VAL A 173 -2.54 29.39 -2.58
N GLY A 174 -1.97 30.55 -2.87
CA GLY A 174 -2.53 31.86 -2.66
C GLY A 174 -3.96 32.06 -3.19
N SER A 175 -4.82 32.53 -2.29
CA SER A 175 -5.81 33.52 -2.67
C SER A 175 -5.07 34.83 -2.94
N ARG A 176 -4.68 35.06 -4.20
CA ARG A 176 -4.51 36.43 -4.69
C ARG A 176 -5.83 36.85 -5.30
N ARG A 177 -6.55 37.66 -4.51
CA ARG A 177 -7.47 38.65 -5.03
C ARG A 177 -6.68 39.64 -5.88
N SER A 178 -7.12 39.82 -7.11
CA SER A 178 -7.12 41.09 -7.84
C SER A 178 -8.11 40.94 -8.98
#